data_AF-A0A6A6PJ34-F1
#
_entry.id   AF-A0A6A6PJ34-F1
#
_cell.length_a   1.000
_cell.length_b   1.000
_cell.length_c   1.000
_cell.angle_alpha   90.00
_cell.angle_beta   90.00
_cell.angle_gamma   90.00
#
_symmetry.space_group_name_H-M   'P 1'
#
loop_
_entity.id
_entity.type
_entity.pdbx_description
1 polymer ?
#
loop_
_entity_poly.entity_id
_entity_poly.type
_entity_poly.pdbx_seq_one_letter_code
_entity_poly.pdbx_strand_id
1 'polypeptide(L)'
;MALSLRRPQPICSACCRTFATTSPLRMQLKKIDRKDLPSEIPAYPYPAQWYKQADRGLYGGQRIQFGNNVGEDSGTKTRRSWAVNVFHKRLFSKALNRFIQVKVSSRTLRTIEKVGGLDEYLLGEKTARIKGLGVRGWELRWAIMHTPAILKRFARERKALGLPELEKSVEQLEAERLAAMDLHKAIGRKTPVDLDVVDVEPVGEGLQEVIDQEVDQAVEDIANNTEAIVHDISAAPAAVIAASLSPTPLHYPRVKVGRRRTYMYLTPLGWRAKAPRTEQSPMAKVKQARESATWSERKEAHKRKRVLAAWREQVKAKVGAARAILDAQKTSGESTLNPRTRRAVLHHVRVIMKSEAKRSRKLGASAKAKITPPERTAGLRESSEPVL
;
A
#
# COMPACT_ATOMS: atom_id res chain seq x y z
N MET A 1 33.18 -56.32 -35.74
CA MET A 1 33.00 -56.21 -34.27
C MET A 1 33.12 -54.76 -33.85
N ALA A 2 32.00 -54.10 -33.49
CA ALA A 2 31.95 -52.89 -32.65
C ALA A 2 30.47 -52.60 -32.35
N LEU A 3 29.92 -53.26 -31.32
CA LEU A 3 28.58 -53.01 -30.80
C LEU A 3 28.58 -51.67 -30.05
N SER A 4 27.93 -50.63 -30.61
CA SER A 4 27.68 -49.40 -29.87
C SER A 4 26.43 -49.57 -28.99
N LEU A 5 26.65 -49.75 -27.68
CA LEU A 5 25.61 -49.72 -26.65
C LEU A 5 24.91 -48.34 -26.64
N ARG A 6 23.72 -48.24 -27.23
CA ARG A 6 22.80 -47.14 -26.93
C ARG A 6 22.10 -47.45 -25.61
N ARG A 7 22.37 -46.63 -24.58
CA ARG A 7 21.57 -46.62 -23.35
C ARG A 7 20.10 -46.33 -23.70
N PRO A 8 19.13 -47.14 -23.25
CA PRO A 8 17.73 -46.75 -23.32
C PRO A 8 17.51 -45.55 -22.39
N GLN A 9 16.89 -44.49 -22.92
CA GLN A 9 16.40 -43.38 -22.11
C GLN A 9 15.21 -43.92 -21.29
N PRO A 10 15.16 -43.73 -19.96
CA PRO A 10 13.93 -44.00 -19.24
C PRO A 10 12.90 -42.96 -19.68
N ILE A 11 11.85 -43.44 -20.34
CA ILE A 11 10.59 -42.72 -20.47
C ILE A 11 10.09 -42.59 -19.03
N CYS A 12 10.29 -41.42 -18.43
CA CYS A 12 9.76 -41.11 -17.10
C CYS A 12 8.25 -40.85 -17.28
N SER A 13 7.51 -41.93 -17.47
CA SER A 13 6.09 -42.03 -17.22
C SER A 13 5.83 -41.47 -15.83
N ALA A 14 4.90 -40.52 -15.75
CA ALA A 14 4.23 -40.09 -14.53
C ALA A 14 5.09 -40.16 -13.26
N CYS A 15 5.74 -39.05 -12.89
CA CYS A 15 6.08 -38.84 -11.48
C CYS A 15 4.75 -38.67 -10.71
N CYS A 16 4.12 -39.80 -10.43
CA CYS A 16 3.12 -39.96 -9.39
C CYS A 16 3.76 -39.47 -8.11
N ARG A 17 3.30 -38.29 -7.68
CA ARG A 17 3.55 -37.75 -6.35
C ARG A 17 3.26 -38.86 -5.35
N THR A 18 4.28 -39.23 -4.60
CA THR A 18 4.25 -40.20 -3.50
C THR A 18 3.07 -39.93 -2.56
N PHE A 19 2.27 -40.97 -2.34
CA PHE A 19 1.27 -41.08 -1.29
C PHE A 19 1.90 -40.79 0.08
N ALA A 20 1.78 -39.55 0.56
CA ALA A 20 1.80 -39.28 1.99
C ALA A 20 0.37 -39.48 2.50
N THR A 21 0.11 -40.56 3.24
CA THR A 21 -1.20 -40.86 3.84
C THR A 21 -1.51 -40.02 5.08
N THR A 22 -0.53 -39.29 5.60
CA THR A 22 -0.82 -38.21 6.54
C THR A 22 -1.25 -37.00 5.72
N SER A 23 -2.56 -36.71 5.68
CA SER A 23 -3.05 -35.38 5.32
C SER A 23 -2.12 -34.38 6.02
N PRO A 24 -1.53 -33.39 5.33
CA PRO A 24 -0.80 -32.37 6.05
C PRO A 24 -1.83 -31.75 6.99
N LEU A 25 -1.75 -32.12 8.27
CA LEU A 25 -2.27 -31.37 9.39
C LEU A 25 -1.48 -30.07 9.41
N ARG A 26 -1.64 -29.27 8.35
CA ARG A 26 -1.75 -27.85 8.52
C ARG A 26 -2.92 -27.75 9.46
N MET A 27 -2.64 -27.66 10.76
CA MET A 27 -3.55 -27.07 11.72
C MET A 27 -3.97 -25.76 11.06
N GLN A 28 -5.08 -25.81 10.33
CA GLN A 28 -5.69 -24.66 9.72
C GLN A 28 -6.28 -23.96 10.92
N LEU A 29 -5.43 -23.24 11.64
CA LEU A 29 -5.86 -22.31 12.64
C LEU A 29 -6.92 -21.46 11.93
N LYS A 30 -8.18 -21.64 12.33
CA LYS A 30 -9.33 -21.06 11.65
C LYS A 30 -8.98 -19.59 11.39
N LYS A 31 -8.85 -19.23 10.12
CA LYS A 31 -8.75 -17.82 9.78
C LYS A 31 -10.02 -17.21 10.33
N ILE A 32 -9.91 -16.06 10.99
CA ILE A 32 -11.10 -15.26 11.18
C ILE A 32 -11.41 -14.75 9.79
N ASP A 33 -12.21 -15.42 8.98
CA ASP A 33 -12.61 -14.82 7.74
C ASP A 33 -13.63 -13.72 8.06
N ARG A 34 -13.68 -12.68 7.22
CA ARG A 34 -14.62 -11.55 7.45
C ARG A 34 -16.08 -12.01 7.57
N LYS A 35 -16.40 -13.16 6.96
CA LYS A 35 -17.74 -13.77 6.96
C LYS A 35 -18.07 -14.47 8.28
N ASP A 36 -17.07 -14.81 9.08
CA ASP A 36 -17.24 -15.50 10.37
C ASP A 36 -17.45 -14.51 11.53
N LEU A 37 -17.40 -13.21 11.24
CA LEU A 37 -17.67 -12.16 12.21
C LEU A 37 -19.18 -11.89 12.24
N PRO A 38 -19.79 -11.76 13.42
CA PRO A 38 -21.23 -11.57 13.56
C PRO A 38 -21.69 -10.26 12.91
N SER A 39 -22.93 -10.25 12.41
CA SER A 39 -23.56 -9.09 11.78
C SER A 39 -23.73 -7.89 12.73
N GLU A 40 -23.68 -8.13 14.04
CA GLU A 40 -23.93 -7.17 15.12
C GLU A 40 -22.74 -6.20 15.41
N ILE A 41 -21.67 -6.25 14.63
CA ILE A 41 -20.50 -5.39 14.87
C ILE A 41 -20.83 -3.93 14.50
N PRO A 42 -20.53 -2.95 15.37
CA PRO A 42 -20.78 -1.55 15.07
C PRO A 42 -19.97 -1.10 13.85
N ALA A 43 -20.60 -0.29 13.00
CA ALA A 43 -19.95 0.26 11.81
C ALA A 43 -18.70 1.07 12.20
N TYR A 44 -17.62 0.85 11.45
CA TYR A 44 -16.38 1.59 11.66
C TYR A 44 -16.57 3.08 11.26
N PRO A 45 -16.22 4.06 12.11
CA PRO A 45 -16.51 5.47 11.86
C PRO A 45 -15.75 6.10 10.68
N TYR A 46 -14.62 5.53 10.25
CA TYR A 46 -13.73 6.16 9.25
C TYR A 46 -13.35 5.22 8.09
N PRO A 47 -14.31 4.65 7.34
CA PRO A 47 -14.00 3.73 6.25
C PRO A 47 -13.14 4.40 5.16
N ALA A 48 -12.24 3.65 4.52
CA ALA A 48 -11.39 4.22 3.49
C ALA A 48 -12.22 4.61 2.26
N GLN A 49 -12.24 5.90 1.91
CA GLN A 49 -12.89 6.37 0.68
C GLN A 49 -12.14 5.84 -0.56
N TRP A 50 -10.82 6.01 -0.57
CA TRP A 50 -9.93 5.55 -1.64
C TRP A 50 -9.00 4.44 -1.13
N TYR A 51 -8.54 3.58 -2.04
CA TYR A 51 -7.65 2.45 -1.72
C TYR A 51 -8.29 1.42 -0.76
N LYS A 52 -9.42 0.82 -1.19
CA LYS A 52 -10.19 -0.22 -0.47
C LYS A 52 -9.39 -1.45 -0.04
N GLN A 53 -8.22 -1.67 -0.64
CA GLN A 53 -7.28 -2.69 -0.19
C GLN A 53 -6.84 -2.46 1.28
N ALA A 54 -6.74 -1.21 1.72
CA ALA A 54 -6.35 -0.87 3.09
C ALA A 54 -7.34 -1.43 4.12
N ASP A 55 -8.63 -1.44 3.82
CA ASP A 55 -9.67 -1.95 4.73
C ASP A 55 -9.47 -3.43 5.06
N ARG A 56 -8.83 -4.20 4.18
CA ARG A 56 -8.60 -5.66 4.33
C ARG A 56 -7.46 -6.02 5.28
N GLY A 57 -6.74 -5.05 5.83
CA GLY A 57 -5.62 -5.32 6.73
C GLY A 57 -5.21 -4.13 7.60
N LEU A 58 -4.02 -4.19 8.19
CA LEU A 58 -3.49 -3.17 9.10
C LEU A 58 -2.47 -2.30 8.38
N TYR A 59 -2.95 -1.22 7.75
CA TYR A 59 -2.10 -0.30 6.96
C TYR A 59 -1.62 0.91 7.74
N GLY A 60 -2.17 1.17 8.94
CA GLY A 60 -1.76 2.31 9.78
C GLY A 60 -2.03 3.65 9.12
N GLY A 61 -3.15 3.76 8.39
CA GLY A 61 -3.52 4.95 7.60
C GLY A 61 -2.68 5.18 6.33
N GLN A 62 -1.76 4.28 5.99
CA GLN A 62 -0.97 4.39 4.76
C GLN A 62 -1.81 4.01 3.54
N ARG A 63 -1.69 4.82 2.49
CA ARG A 63 -2.36 4.62 1.20
C ARG A 63 -1.37 4.78 0.06
N ILE A 64 -1.74 4.29 -1.11
CA ILE A 64 -1.00 4.57 -2.35
C ILE A 64 -0.94 6.08 -2.58
N GLN A 65 0.23 6.59 -2.91
CA GLN A 65 0.42 7.99 -3.27
C GLN A 65 0.56 8.10 -4.79
N PHE A 66 0.05 9.18 -5.36
CA PHE A 66 0.17 9.48 -6.78
C PHE A 66 0.96 10.77 -6.95
N GLY A 67 1.75 10.84 -8.02
CA GLY A 67 2.50 12.04 -8.37
C GLY A 67 3.07 11.94 -9.77
N ASN A 68 4.09 12.74 -10.04
CA ASN A 68 4.72 12.80 -11.35
C ASN A 68 6.22 12.53 -11.23
N ASN A 69 6.78 11.80 -12.20
CA ASN A 69 8.18 11.94 -12.57
C ASN A 69 8.36 13.23 -13.35
N VAL A 70 9.38 14.01 -13.02
CA VAL A 70 9.78 15.20 -13.76
C VAL A 70 11.10 14.89 -14.44
N GLY A 71 11.13 14.95 -15.78
CA GLY A 71 12.37 14.82 -16.53
C GLY A 71 13.33 15.95 -16.16
N GLU A 72 14.59 15.59 -15.86
CA GLU A 72 15.60 16.54 -15.38
C GLU A 72 15.88 17.66 -16.39
N ASP A 73 15.99 17.31 -17.68
CA ASP A 73 16.35 18.25 -18.74
C ASP A 73 15.13 18.91 -19.41
N SER A 74 14.06 18.14 -19.66
CA SER A 74 12.88 18.60 -20.42
C SER A 74 11.73 19.12 -19.55
N GLY A 75 11.78 18.88 -18.24
CA GLY A 75 10.67 19.17 -17.33
C GLY A 75 9.39 18.36 -17.62
N THR A 76 9.44 17.37 -18.51
CA THR A 76 8.27 16.58 -18.91
C THR A 76 7.72 15.80 -17.72
N LYS A 77 6.42 15.90 -17.47
CA LYS A 77 5.75 15.27 -16.33
C LYS A 77 5.07 13.96 -16.75
N THR A 78 5.50 12.85 -16.17
CA THR A 78 4.87 11.53 -16.39
C THR A 78 4.24 11.03 -15.10
N ARG A 79 3.01 10.52 -15.14
CA ARG A 79 2.31 10.00 -13.94
C ARG A 79 3.08 8.81 -13.34
N ARG A 80 3.17 8.76 -12.01
CA ARG A 80 3.69 7.63 -11.26
C ARG A 80 2.87 7.40 -9.98
N SER A 81 3.03 6.22 -9.41
CA SER A 81 2.48 5.87 -8.10
C SER A 81 3.57 5.35 -7.16
N TRP A 82 3.33 5.49 -5.85
CA TRP A 82 4.14 4.91 -4.79
C TRP A 82 3.27 3.99 -3.95
N ALA A 83 3.47 2.68 -4.12
CA ALA A 83 2.75 1.66 -3.37
C ALA A 83 3.29 1.53 -1.94
N VAL A 84 2.41 1.14 -1.02
CA VAL A 84 2.77 0.81 0.36
C VAL A 84 3.48 -0.55 0.39
N ASN A 85 4.51 -0.68 1.22
CA ASN A 85 5.19 -1.98 1.44
C ASN A 85 4.36 -2.85 2.41
N VAL A 86 3.67 -3.86 1.86
CA VAL A 86 2.70 -4.72 2.55
C VAL A 86 3.20 -6.16 2.61
N PHE A 87 3.09 -6.77 3.79
CA PHE A 87 3.45 -8.17 4.05
C PHE A 87 2.25 -8.96 4.57
N HIS A 88 2.19 -10.25 4.27
CA HIS A 88 1.29 -11.19 4.93
C HIS A 88 2.00 -11.79 6.14
N LYS A 89 1.50 -11.52 7.35
CA LYS A 89 2.13 -11.97 8.59
C LYS A 89 1.12 -12.65 9.52
N ARG A 90 1.64 -13.56 10.33
CA ARG A 90 0.92 -14.21 11.44
C ARG A 90 1.31 -13.47 12.71
N LEU A 91 0.37 -12.81 13.35
CA LEU A 91 0.59 -12.04 14.57
C LEU A 91 -0.12 -12.76 15.73
N PHE A 92 0.57 -12.98 16.84
CA PHE A 92 -0.03 -13.61 18.01
C PHE A 92 -0.89 -12.59 18.78
N SER A 93 -2.12 -12.97 19.11
CA SER A 93 -2.99 -12.24 20.03
C SER A 93 -3.04 -12.98 21.36
N LYS A 94 -2.68 -12.28 22.44
CA LYS A 94 -2.67 -12.82 23.81
C LYS A 94 -4.11 -13.03 24.28
N ALA A 95 -4.99 -12.06 24.03
CA ALA A 95 -6.38 -12.10 24.45
C ALA A 95 -7.18 -13.25 23.81
N LEU A 96 -6.92 -13.53 22.52
CA LEU A 96 -7.58 -14.60 21.78
C LEU A 96 -6.82 -15.94 21.83
N ASN A 97 -5.62 -15.96 22.44
CA ASN A 97 -4.69 -17.09 22.49
C ASN A 97 -4.50 -17.80 21.14
N ARG A 98 -4.37 -17.03 20.06
CA ARG A 98 -4.20 -17.57 18.69
C ARG A 98 -3.44 -16.62 17.78
N PHE A 99 -2.88 -17.18 16.71
CA PHE A 99 -2.27 -16.40 15.63
C PHE A 99 -3.31 -15.87 14.64
N ILE A 100 -3.27 -14.59 14.34
CA ILE A 100 -4.12 -13.92 13.37
C ILE A 100 -3.31 -13.65 12.11
N GLN A 101 -3.83 -14.10 10.96
CA GLN A 101 -3.20 -13.87 9.66
C GLN A 101 -3.77 -12.59 9.05
N VAL A 102 -2.94 -11.55 8.86
CA VAL A 102 -3.38 -10.27 8.30
C VAL A 102 -2.34 -9.70 7.34
N LYS A 103 -2.79 -8.90 6.37
CA LYS A 103 -1.93 -8.00 5.59
C LYS A 103 -1.52 -6.82 6.46
N VAL A 104 -0.22 -6.60 6.64
CA VAL A 104 0.30 -5.54 7.52
C VAL A 104 1.37 -4.76 6.77
N SER A 105 1.35 -3.44 6.89
CA SER A 105 2.42 -2.60 6.35
C SER A 105 3.69 -2.65 7.23
N SER A 106 4.85 -2.41 6.62
CA SER A 106 6.13 -2.37 7.36
C SER A 106 6.13 -1.36 8.53
N ARG A 107 5.49 -0.20 8.37
CA ARG A 107 5.35 0.82 9.43
C ARG A 107 4.50 0.31 10.58
N THR A 108 3.43 -0.40 10.28
CA THR A 108 2.52 -0.94 11.29
C THR A 108 3.20 -2.05 12.07
N LEU A 109 3.97 -2.94 11.44
CA LEU A 109 4.76 -3.97 12.14
C LEU A 109 5.70 -3.36 13.19
N ARG A 110 6.47 -2.33 12.81
CA ARG A 110 7.34 -1.60 13.75
C ARG A 110 6.55 -0.97 14.90
N THR A 111 5.33 -0.52 14.64
CA THR A 111 4.49 0.08 15.67
C THR A 111 3.95 -0.96 16.63
N ILE A 112 3.55 -2.13 16.13
CA ILE A 112 3.10 -3.29 16.93
C ILE A 112 4.21 -3.73 17.89
N GLU A 113 5.43 -3.85 17.38
CA GLU A 113 6.61 -4.18 18.20
C GLU A 113 6.86 -3.08 19.25
N LYS A 114 6.76 -1.81 18.87
CA LYS A 114 6.96 -0.68 19.78
C LYS A 114 5.93 -0.62 20.93
N VAL A 115 4.68 -0.97 20.68
CA VAL A 115 3.62 -0.94 21.71
C VAL A 115 3.54 -2.22 22.55
N GLY A 116 4.30 -3.26 22.19
CA GLY A 116 4.39 -4.50 22.97
C GLY A 116 3.44 -5.62 22.53
N GLY A 117 2.81 -5.51 21.36
CA GLY A 117 1.95 -6.56 20.82
C GLY A 117 0.82 -6.06 19.91
N LEU A 118 0.08 -7.04 19.35
CA LEU A 118 -1.05 -6.76 18.46
C LEU A 118 -2.26 -6.22 19.25
N ASP A 119 -2.52 -6.77 20.43
CA ASP A 119 -3.70 -6.40 21.21
C ASP A 119 -3.58 -4.97 21.73
N GLU A 120 -2.40 -4.60 22.20
CA GLU A 120 -2.06 -3.24 22.63
C GLU A 120 -2.12 -2.24 21.46
N TYR A 121 -1.76 -2.66 20.26
CA TYR A 121 -1.92 -1.85 19.05
C TYR A 121 -3.39 -1.57 18.73
N LEU A 122 -4.26 -2.57 18.86
CA LEU A 122 -5.68 -2.48 18.53
C LEU A 122 -6.50 -1.72 19.59
N LEU A 123 -6.13 -1.88 20.87
CA LEU A 123 -6.77 -1.19 21.99
C LEU A 123 -6.34 0.28 22.13
N GLY A 124 -5.37 0.75 21.35
CA GLY A 124 -4.87 2.12 21.45
C GLY A 124 -5.97 3.19 21.26
N GLU A 125 -6.13 4.03 22.28
CA GLU A 125 -7.25 4.98 22.42
C GLU A 125 -7.15 6.22 21.52
N LYS A 126 -5.93 6.62 21.15
CA LYS A 126 -5.69 7.86 20.40
C LYS A 126 -6.53 7.90 19.13
N THR A 127 -7.16 9.03 18.84
CA THR A 127 -7.99 9.23 17.63
C THR A 127 -7.23 8.90 16.34
N ALA A 128 -5.94 9.26 16.26
CA ALA A 128 -5.07 8.92 15.14
C ALA A 128 -4.86 7.40 14.99
N ARG A 129 -4.87 6.64 16.09
CA ARG A 129 -4.81 5.18 16.08
C ARG A 129 -6.10 4.61 15.50
N ILE A 130 -7.25 5.05 16.02
CA ILE A 130 -8.57 4.61 15.56
C ILE A 130 -8.72 4.83 14.06
N LYS A 131 -8.43 6.05 13.55
CA LYS A 131 -8.45 6.35 12.10
C LYS A 131 -7.53 5.45 11.27
N GLY A 132 -6.43 4.98 11.85
CA GLY A 132 -5.43 4.15 11.19
C GLY A 132 -5.66 2.64 11.25
N LEU A 133 -6.66 2.16 12.02
CA LEU A 133 -6.99 0.74 12.14
C LEU A 133 -7.58 0.17 10.85
N GLY A 134 -8.48 0.93 10.22
CA GLY A 134 -9.31 0.46 9.10
C GLY A 134 -10.39 -0.53 9.55
N VAL A 135 -11.25 -0.94 8.62
CA VAL A 135 -12.39 -1.84 8.91
C VAL A 135 -11.91 -3.15 9.55
N ARG A 136 -10.87 -3.78 8.98
CA ARG A 136 -10.34 -5.03 9.52
C ARG A 136 -9.72 -4.86 10.92
N GLY A 137 -9.05 -3.75 11.18
CA GLY A 137 -8.54 -3.45 12.51
C GLY A 137 -9.67 -3.25 13.52
N TRP A 138 -10.76 -2.61 13.09
CA TRP A 138 -11.96 -2.39 13.92
C TRP A 138 -12.65 -3.71 14.29
N GLU A 139 -12.84 -4.60 13.33
CA GLU A 139 -13.36 -5.97 13.55
C GLU A 139 -12.52 -6.71 14.61
N LEU A 140 -11.18 -6.67 14.47
CA LEU A 140 -10.28 -7.33 15.43
C LEU A 140 -10.33 -6.68 16.82
N ARG A 141 -10.44 -5.35 16.87
CA ARG A 141 -10.58 -4.62 18.14
C ARG A 141 -11.85 -5.04 18.85
N TRP A 142 -12.98 -5.06 18.15
CA TRP A 142 -14.25 -5.54 18.69
C TRP A 142 -14.12 -6.98 19.19
N ALA A 143 -13.57 -7.90 18.39
CA ALA A 143 -13.39 -9.29 18.78
C ALA A 143 -12.54 -9.45 20.06
N ILE A 144 -11.52 -8.61 20.25
CA ILE A 144 -10.67 -8.61 21.44
C ILE A 144 -11.42 -8.02 22.65
N MET A 145 -12.22 -6.97 22.48
CA MET A 145 -13.00 -6.36 23.55
C MET A 145 -14.00 -7.31 24.21
N HIS A 146 -14.54 -8.26 23.43
CA HIS A 146 -15.50 -9.26 23.92
C HIS A 146 -14.83 -10.47 24.59
N THR A 147 -13.49 -10.46 24.73
CA THR A 147 -12.77 -11.55 25.42
C THR A 147 -12.80 -11.36 26.93
N PRO A 148 -12.89 -12.46 27.71
CA PRO A 148 -12.93 -12.38 29.17
C PRO A 148 -11.68 -11.71 29.75
N ALA A 149 -10.50 -11.96 29.14
CA ALA A 149 -9.24 -11.36 29.57
C ALA A 149 -9.27 -9.83 29.52
N ILE A 150 -9.87 -9.25 28.46
CA ILE A 150 -9.96 -7.80 28.28
C ILE A 150 -11.12 -7.21 29.10
N LEU A 151 -12.25 -7.90 29.23
CA LEU A 151 -13.35 -7.48 30.09
C LEU A 151 -12.90 -7.36 31.56
N LYS A 152 -12.18 -8.36 32.08
CA LYS A 152 -11.58 -8.34 33.44
C LYS A 152 -10.55 -7.22 33.59
N ARG A 153 -9.79 -6.93 32.54
CA ARG A 153 -8.84 -5.80 32.52
C ARG A 153 -9.58 -4.46 32.62
N PHE A 154 -10.60 -4.25 31.79
CA PHE A 154 -11.38 -3.01 31.78
C PHE A 154 -12.21 -2.81 33.05
N ALA A 155 -12.72 -3.88 33.67
CA ALA A 155 -13.37 -3.81 34.97
C ALA A 155 -12.42 -3.28 36.05
N ARG A 156 -11.16 -3.77 36.08
CA ARG A 156 -10.13 -3.27 36.99
C ARG A 156 -9.77 -1.82 36.70
N GLU A 157 -9.61 -1.44 35.43
CA GLU A 157 -9.33 -0.06 35.02
C GLU A 157 -10.47 0.89 35.41
N ARG A 158 -11.75 0.48 35.25
CA ARG A 158 -12.90 1.26 35.70
C ARG A 158 -12.93 1.47 37.21
N LYS A 159 -12.70 0.40 37.98
CA LYS A 159 -12.63 0.47 39.44
C LYS A 159 -11.53 1.42 39.90
N ALA A 160 -10.36 1.38 39.25
CA ALA A 160 -9.25 2.29 39.53
C ALA A 160 -9.58 3.76 39.21
N LEU A 161 -10.43 4.01 38.21
CA LEU A 161 -10.90 5.34 37.84
C LEU A 161 -12.13 5.81 38.63
N GLY A 162 -12.70 4.97 39.51
CA GLY A 162 -13.90 5.29 40.29
C GLY A 162 -15.20 5.37 39.45
N LEU A 163 -15.23 4.73 38.28
CA LEU A 163 -16.41 4.65 37.44
C LEU A 163 -17.42 3.62 38.01
N PRO A 164 -18.74 3.83 37.82
CA PRO A 164 -19.74 2.84 38.23
C PRO A 164 -19.52 1.50 37.54
N GLU A 165 -19.89 0.41 38.23
CA GLU A 165 -19.84 -0.93 37.66
C GLU A 165 -20.85 -1.07 36.50
N LEU A 166 -20.55 -1.97 35.56
CA LEU A 166 -21.48 -2.27 34.47
C LEU A 166 -22.68 -3.04 35.03
N GLU A 167 -23.87 -2.76 34.48
CA GLU A 167 -25.12 -3.44 34.84
C GLU A 167 -25.01 -4.96 34.73
N LYS A 168 -24.29 -5.45 33.72
CA LYS A 168 -23.96 -6.86 33.56
C LYS A 168 -22.58 -7.16 34.14
N SER A 169 -22.51 -8.08 35.09
CA SER A 169 -21.24 -8.58 35.61
C SER A 169 -20.46 -9.31 34.51
N VAL A 170 -19.14 -9.36 34.62
CA VAL A 170 -18.30 -10.07 33.64
C VAL A 170 -18.70 -11.55 33.53
N GLU A 171 -19.11 -12.15 34.64
CA GLU A 171 -19.55 -13.55 34.72
C GLU A 171 -20.87 -13.77 33.95
N GLN A 172 -21.81 -12.83 34.04
CA GLN A 172 -23.04 -12.87 33.26
C GLN A 172 -22.75 -12.79 31.75
N LEU A 173 -21.84 -11.90 31.33
CA LEU A 173 -21.42 -11.80 29.93
C LEU A 173 -20.67 -13.06 29.45
N GLU A 174 -19.85 -13.67 30.31
CA GLU A 174 -19.18 -14.94 30.03
C GLU A 174 -20.20 -16.07 29.84
N ALA A 175 -21.22 -16.14 30.70
CA ALA A 175 -22.32 -17.10 30.61
C ALA A 175 -23.16 -16.91 29.34
N GLU A 176 -23.57 -15.67 29.01
CA GLU A 176 -24.29 -15.33 27.77
C GLU A 176 -23.49 -15.75 26.53
N ARG A 177 -22.17 -15.50 26.53
CA ARG A 177 -21.28 -15.88 25.43
C ARG A 177 -21.15 -17.40 25.29
N LEU A 178 -20.95 -18.12 26.40
CA LEU A 178 -20.86 -19.58 26.39
C LEU A 178 -22.16 -20.19 25.89
N ALA A 179 -23.31 -19.71 26.39
CA ALA A 179 -24.63 -20.11 25.92
C ALA A 179 -24.80 -19.87 24.41
N ALA A 180 -24.39 -18.70 23.89
CA ALA A 180 -24.42 -18.42 22.45
C ALA A 180 -23.51 -19.35 21.63
N MET A 181 -22.32 -19.69 22.16
CA MET A 181 -21.41 -20.65 21.52
C MET A 181 -21.99 -22.07 21.50
N ASP A 182 -22.63 -22.49 22.58
CA ASP A 182 -23.29 -23.80 22.70
C ASP A 182 -24.50 -23.90 21.78
N LEU A 183 -25.30 -22.83 21.67
CA LEU A 183 -26.38 -22.73 20.69
C LEU A 183 -25.87 -22.83 19.26
N HIS A 184 -24.81 -22.08 18.88
CA HIS A 184 -24.23 -22.18 17.54
C HIS A 184 -23.67 -23.57 17.24
N LYS A 185 -23.06 -24.23 18.25
CA LYS A 185 -22.58 -25.62 18.17
C LYS A 185 -23.72 -26.62 18.05
N ALA A 186 -24.87 -26.37 18.69
CA ALA A 186 -26.07 -27.17 18.57
C ALA A 186 -26.74 -27.01 17.19
N ILE A 187 -26.80 -25.78 16.66
CA ILE A 187 -27.31 -25.49 15.31
C ILE A 187 -26.42 -26.14 14.25
N GLY A 188 -25.10 -26.04 14.38
CA GLY A 188 -24.14 -26.69 13.47
C GLY A 188 -24.12 -28.22 13.54
N ARG A 189 -24.84 -28.84 14.49
CA ARG A 189 -25.08 -30.30 14.57
C ARG A 189 -26.37 -30.74 13.89
N LYS A 190 -27.26 -29.84 13.48
CA LYS A 190 -28.37 -30.21 12.59
C LYS A 190 -27.74 -30.59 11.26
N THR A 191 -27.63 -31.90 11.03
CA THR A 191 -27.30 -32.49 9.74
C THR A 191 -28.25 -31.91 8.68
N PRO A 192 -27.86 -31.88 7.39
CA PRO A 192 -28.82 -31.72 6.32
C PRO A 192 -29.80 -32.90 6.45
N VAL A 193 -30.93 -32.67 7.11
CA VAL A 193 -32.12 -33.47 6.88
C VAL A 193 -32.58 -32.98 5.52
N ASP A 194 -32.63 -33.90 4.56
CA ASP A 194 -33.12 -33.66 3.22
C ASP A 194 -34.40 -32.84 3.32
N LEU A 195 -34.36 -31.59 2.84
CA LEU A 195 -35.55 -30.83 2.54
C LEU A 195 -36.12 -31.39 1.23
N ASP A 196 -36.51 -32.65 1.27
CA ASP A 196 -37.58 -33.11 0.42
C ASP A 196 -38.82 -32.35 0.88
N VAL A 197 -39.33 -31.51 -0.02
CA VAL A 197 -40.72 -31.06 -0.15
C VAL A 197 -41.60 -31.54 1.01
N VAL A 198 -41.64 -30.78 2.10
CA VAL A 198 -42.75 -30.88 3.05
C VAL A 198 -43.77 -29.88 2.54
N ASP A 199 -44.90 -30.42 2.12
CA ASP A 199 -46.10 -29.69 1.73
C ASP A 199 -46.38 -28.61 2.77
N VAL A 200 -46.25 -27.36 2.35
CA VAL A 200 -46.70 -26.21 3.13
C VAL A 200 -48.22 -26.26 3.05
N GLU A 201 -48.86 -26.83 4.07
CA GLU A 201 -50.28 -26.59 4.29
C GLU A 201 -50.48 -25.07 4.40
N PRO A 202 -51.38 -24.47 3.60
CA PRO A 202 -51.60 -23.04 3.64
C PRO A 202 -52.13 -22.66 5.03
N VAL A 203 -51.38 -21.79 5.70
CA VAL A 203 -51.79 -21.14 6.94
C VAL A 203 -53.13 -20.46 6.68
N GLY A 204 -54.15 -20.85 7.45
CA GLY A 204 -55.53 -20.42 7.27
C GLY A 204 -55.66 -18.90 7.18
N GLU A 205 -56.53 -18.50 6.25
CA GLU A 205 -56.81 -17.12 5.80
C GLU A 205 -57.14 -16.14 6.94
N GLY A 206 -57.51 -16.63 8.14
CA GLY A 206 -57.88 -15.80 9.29
C GLY A 206 -56.73 -15.09 10.02
N LEU A 207 -55.46 -15.49 9.86
CA LEU A 207 -54.34 -14.76 10.47
C LEU A 207 -53.89 -13.55 9.64
N GLN A 208 -54.11 -13.62 8.32
CA GLN A 208 -53.78 -12.52 7.42
C GLN A 208 -54.75 -11.36 7.61
N GLU A 209 -56.05 -11.66 7.83
CA GLU A 209 -57.08 -10.65 8.13
C GLU A 209 -56.84 -9.90 9.44
N VAL A 210 -56.28 -10.57 10.47
CA VAL A 210 -55.95 -9.91 11.75
C VAL A 210 -54.76 -8.97 11.60
N ILE A 211 -53.76 -9.36 10.80
CA ILE A 211 -52.61 -8.51 10.50
C ILE A 211 -53.04 -7.30 9.67
N ASP A 212 -53.93 -7.50 8.69
CA ASP A 212 -54.44 -6.42 7.85
C ASP A 212 -55.29 -5.44 8.67
N GLN A 213 -56.09 -5.92 9.64
CA GLN A 213 -56.85 -5.09 10.57
C GLN A 213 -55.96 -4.28 11.54
N GLU A 214 -54.87 -4.87 12.07
CA GLU A 214 -53.92 -4.14 12.91
C GLU A 214 -53.15 -3.06 12.12
N VAL A 215 -52.83 -3.35 10.86
CA VAL A 215 -52.14 -2.39 9.98
C VAL A 215 -53.08 -1.21 9.65
N ASP A 216 -54.35 -1.47 9.37
CA ASP A 216 -55.34 -0.41 9.09
C ASP A 216 -55.58 0.49 10.31
N GLN A 217 -55.68 -0.08 11.52
CA GLN A 217 -55.79 0.70 12.76
C GLN A 217 -54.54 1.55 13.03
N ALA A 218 -53.34 1.01 12.80
CA ALA A 218 -52.10 1.78 12.97
C ALA A 218 -51.99 2.93 11.96
N VAL A 219 -52.53 2.77 10.74
CA VAL A 219 -52.56 3.84 9.73
C VAL A 219 -53.53 4.95 10.13
N GLU A 220 -54.72 4.61 10.67
CA GLU A 220 -55.67 5.59 11.20
C GLU A 220 -55.12 6.36 12.40
N ASP A 221 -54.43 5.67 13.32
CA ASP A 221 -53.79 6.32 14.48
C ASP A 221 -52.69 7.31 14.06
N ILE A 222 -51.91 6.98 13.03
CA ILE A 222 -50.91 7.89 12.46
C ILE A 222 -51.60 9.09 11.80
N ALA A 223 -52.68 8.87 11.04
CA ALA A 223 -53.43 9.95 10.40
C ALA A 223 -53.98 10.94 11.44
N ASN A 224 -54.65 10.43 12.47
CA ASN A 224 -55.22 11.24 13.55
C ASN A 224 -54.15 12.03 14.32
N ASN A 225 -52.97 11.43 14.55
CA ASN A 225 -51.86 12.10 15.21
C ASN A 225 -51.22 13.19 14.32
N THR A 226 -51.17 12.97 13.01
CA THR A 226 -50.71 14.01 12.07
C THR A 226 -51.68 15.19 11.98
N GLU A 227 -53.00 14.94 12.00
CA GLU A 227 -54.00 16.00 12.01
C GLU A 227 -53.96 16.83 13.29
N ALA A 228 -53.73 16.19 14.45
CA ALA A 228 -53.51 16.87 15.72
C ALA A 228 -52.27 17.78 15.69
N ILE A 229 -51.15 17.29 15.13
CA ILE A 229 -49.91 18.08 14.98
C ILE A 229 -50.13 19.28 14.03
N VAL A 230 -50.86 19.09 12.93
CA VAL A 230 -51.16 20.18 11.99
C VAL A 230 -52.10 21.22 12.60
N HIS A 231 -53.07 20.80 13.42
CA HIS A 231 -53.95 21.69 14.16
C HIS A 231 -53.19 22.52 15.21
N ASP A 232 -52.23 21.90 15.92
CA ASP A 232 -51.37 22.59 16.90
C ASP A 232 -50.39 23.58 16.24
N ILE A 233 -49.88 23.27 15.04
CA ILE A 233 -49.04 24.19 14.26
C ILE A 233 -49.86 25.38 13.72
N SER A 234 -51.13 25.16 13.37
CA SER A 234 -52.05 26.20 12.90
C SER A 234 -52.50 27.17 14.02
N ALA A 235 -52.57 26.69 15.26
CA ALA A 235 -52.96 27.48 16.43
C ALA A 235 -51.79 28.33 17.02
N ALA A 236 -50.56 28.12 16.57
CA ALA A 236 -49.41 28.89 17.03
C ALA A 236 -49.44 30.32 16.46
N PRO A 237 -49.29 31.39 17.27
CA PRO A 237 -49.31 32.76 16.78
C PRO A 237 -48.18 32.96 15.76
N ALA A 238 -48.49 33.55 14.60
CA ALA A 238 -47.59 33.69 13.45
C ALA A 238 -46.19 34.27 13.76
N ALA A 239 -46.02 34.92 14.91
CA ALA A 239 -44.74 35.39 15.43
C ALA A 239 -43.73 34.27 15.78
N VAL A 240 -44.19 33.06 16.14
CA VAL A 240 -43.32 31.93 16.53
C VAL A 240 -42.76 31.19 15.31
N ILE A 241 -43.54 31.09 14.24
CA ILE A 241 -43.14 30.42 12.98
C ILE A 241 -42.09 31.25 12.21
N ALA A 242 -42.14 32.59 12.31
CA ALA A 242 -41.15 33.47 11.68
C ALA A 242 -39.75 33.38 12.33
N ALA A 243 -39.66 32.96 13.59
CA ALA A 243 -38.39 32.83 14.30
C ALA A 243 -37.62 31.54 13.94
N SER A 244 -38.31 30.46 13.56
CA SER A 244 -37.69 29.15 13.30
C SER A 244 -37.19 28.95 11.87
N LEU A 245 -37.63 29.79 10.91
CA LEU A 245 -37.27 29.69 9.49
C LEU A 245 -36.26 30.74 9.01
N SER A 246 -35.64 31.51 9.91
CA SER A 246 -34.55 32.42 9.52
C SER A 246 -33.22 31.65 9.43
N PRO A 247 -32.61 31.50 8.23
CA PRO A 247 -31.27 30.95 8.14
C PRO A 247 -30.30 31.97 8.73
N THR A 248 -29.78 31.70 9.92
CA THR A 248 -28.68 32.47 10.50
C THR A 248 -27.48 32.41 9.54
N PRO A 249 -27.06 33.54 8.93
CA PRO A 249 -25.91 33.52 8.05
C PRO A 249 -24.65 33.33 8.89
N LEU A 250 -24.00 32.18 8.77
CA LEU A 250 -22.66 31.95 9.30
C LEU A 250 -21.69 32.93 8.63
N HIS A 251 -21.42 34.03 9.31
CA HIS A 251 -20.43 35.03 8.95
C HIS A 251 -19.03 34.43 9.14
N TYR A 252 -18.44 33.89 8.07
CA TYR A 252 -17.01 33.58 8.04
C TYR A 252 -16.23 34.89 7.81
N PRO A 253 -15.25 35.25 8.66
CA PRO A 253 -14.43 36.42 8.40
C PRO A 253 -13.58 36.19 7.15
N ARG A 254 -13.90 36.94 6.09
CA ARG A 254 -13.16 36.94 4.82
C ARG A 254 -11.84 37.68 5.03
N VAL A 255 -10.78 36.95 5.36
CA VAL A 255 -9.41 37.49 5.43
C VAL A 255 -8.98 37.92 4.03
N LYS A 256 -8.96 39.24 3.78
CA LYS A 256 -8.30 39.84 2.60
C LYS A 256 -6.79 39.59 2.72
N VAL A 257 -6.27 38.63 1.96
CA VAL A 257 -4.82 38.48 1.77
C VAL A 257 -4.36 39.60 0.86
N GLY A 258 -4.05 40.76 1.47
CA GLY A 258 -3.35 41.85 0.81
C GLY A 258 -1.92 41.41 0.47
N ARG A 259 -1.59 41.46 -0.82
CA ARG A 259 -0.20 41.38 -1.29
C ARG A 259 0.58 42.59 -0.75
N ARG A 260 1.33 42.46 0.33
CA ARG A 260 2.51 43.31 0.59
C ARG A 260 3.62 42.49 1.23
N ARG A 261 4.76 42.46 0.53
CA ARG A 261 6.07 42.05 1.00
C ARG A 261 6.44 42.84 2.25
N THR A 262 6.92 42.17 3.28
CA THR A 262 7.89 42.70 4.24
C THR A 262 8.52 41.50 4.95
N TYR A 263 9.77 41.22 4.63
CA TYR A 263 10.60 40.31 5.42
C TYR A 263 11.16 41.13 6.58
N MET A 264 10.66 40.94 7.80
CA MET A 264 11.39 41.30 9.01
C MET A 264 12.12 40.05 9.50
N TYR A 265 13.45 40.18 9.58
CA TYR A 265 14.34 39.19 10.14
C TYR A 265 14.17 39.15 11.67
N LEU A 266 13.81 37.99 12.21
CA LEU A 266 14.05 37.65 13.61
C LEU A 266 14.79 36.31 13.64
N THR A 267 16.08 36.38 13.97
CA THR A 267 16.99 35.28 14.19
C THR A 267 16.69 34.56 15.52
N PRO A 268 16.54 33.22 15.54
CA PRO A 268 16.75 32.45 16.74
C PRO A 268 18.19 31.92 16.76
N LEU A 269 18.95 32.40 17.75
CA LEU A 269 20.17 31.79 18.25
C LEU A 269 19.96 30.29 18.51
N GLY A 270 20.92 29.45 18.10
CA GLY A 270 21.04 28.08 18.62
C GLY A 270 21.14 26.93 17.61
N TRP A 271 21.58 27.16 16.37
CA TRP A 271 21.95 26.06 15.47
C TRP A 271 23.45 26.04 15.24
N ARG A 272 24.09 24.98 15.75
CA ARG A 272 25.48 24.61 15.50
C ARG A 272 25.71 24.58 13.98
N ALA A 273 26.49 25.53 13.47
CA ALA A 273 26.74 25.72 12.05
C ALA A 273 27.34 24.44 11.44
N LYS A 274 26.57 23.76 10.59
CA LYS A 274 27.15 22.85 9.60
C LYS A 274 27.82 23.74 8.55
N ALA A 275 29.14 23.58 8.39
CA ALA A 275 29.92 24.28 7.37
C ALA A 275 29.21 24.23 5.99
N PRO A 276 29.22 25.32 5.21
CA PRO A 276 28.58 25.33 3.91
C PRO A 276 29.28 24.31 3.01
N ARG A 277 28.53 23.31 2.50
CA ARG A 277 29.00 22.45 1.41
C ARG A 277 29.15 23.31 0.16
N THR A 278 30.35 23.82 -0.08
CA THR A 278 30.78 24.43 -1.34
C THR A 278 31.04 23.36 -2.41
N GLU A 279 30.09 22.45 -2.61
CA GLU A 279 30.15 21.54 -3.76
C GLU A 279 29.26 22.10 -4.86
N GLN A 280 29.90 22.80 -5.80
CA GLN A 280 29.23 23.21 -7.03
C GLN A 280 28.62 21.98 -7.73
N SER A 281 27.38 22.12 -8.20
CA SER A 281 26.66 21.09 -8.95
C SER A 281 27.53 20.52 -10.08
N PRO A 282 27.50 19.20 -10.34
CA PRO A 282 28.24 18.58 -11.43
C PRO A 282 28.04 19.29 -12.78
N MET A 283 26.85 19.84 -13.02
CA MET A 283 26.52 20.60 -14.22
C MET A 283 27.17 21.99 -14.26
N ALA A 284 27.33 22.64 -13.10
CA ALA A 284 28.05 23.90 -12.98
C ALA A 284 29.54 23.72 -13.29
N LYS A 285 30.15 22.61 -12.84
CA LYS A 285 31.54 22.26 -13.16
C LYS A 285 31.75 22.00 -14.66
N VAL A 286 30.81 21.30 -15.31
CA VAL A 286 30.86 21.07 -16.76
C VAL A 286 30.70 22.37 -17.55
N LYS A 287 29.84 23.29 -17.07
CA LYS A 287 29.64 24.59 -17.70
C LYS A 287 30.88 25.48 -17.58
N GLN A 288 31.45 25.58 -16.38
CA GLN A 288 32.69 26.32 -16.14
C GLN A 288 33.87 25.75 -16.95
N ALA A 289 34.05 24.43 -16.98
CA ALA A 289 35.10 23.79 -17.79
C ALA A 289 34.93 24.05 -19.31
N ARG A 290 33.69 24.20 -19.78
CA ARG A 290 33.40 24.53 -21.18
C ARG A 290 33.68 26.00 -21.48
N GLU A 291 33.41 26.88 -20.51
CA GLU A 291 33.67 28.32 -20.59
C GLU A 291 35.18 28.61 -20.50
N SER A 292 35.93 27.86 -19.68
CA SER A 292 37.38 28.02 -19.49
C SER A 292 38.25 27.31 -20.54
N ALA A 293 37.68 26.46 -21.40
CA ALA A 293 38.44 25.72 -22.41
C ALA A 293 38.99 26.65 -23.50
N THR A 294 40.29 26.53 -23.77
CA THR A 294 41.01 27.30 -24.79
C THR A 294 40.55 26.92 -26.21
N TRP A 295 40.79 27.80 -27.18
CA TRP A 295 40.34 27.60 -28.57
C TRP A 295 40.90 26.33 -29.23
N SER A 296 42.14 25.94 -28.90
CA SER A 296 42.79 24.71 -29.36
C SER A 296 42.09 23.46 -28.79
N GLU A 297 41.76 23.45 -27.50
CA GLU A 297 41.04 22.35 -26.84
C GLU A 297 39.63 22.18 -27.41
N ARG A 298 38.94 23.29 -27.73
CA ARG A 298 37.63 23.26 -28.39
C ARG A 298 37.71 22.67 -29.79
N LYS A 299 38.72 23.04 -30.59
CA LYS A 299 38.96 22.45 -31.92
C LYS A 299 39.25 20.96 -31.84
N GLU A 300 40.07 20.54 -30.89
CA GLU A 300 40.43 19.14 -30.75
C GLU A 300 39.27 18.28 -30.25
N ALA A 301 38.45 18.80 -29.32
CA ALA A 301 37.19 18.18 -28.93
C ALA A 301 36.22 18.04 -30.11
N HIS A 302 36.14 19.05 -30.99
CA HIS A 302 35.32 19.00 -32.19
C HIS A 302 35.83 17.97 -33.20
N LYS A 303 37.14 17.86 -33.39
CA LYS A 303 37.78 16.83 -34.23
C LYS A 303 37.47 15.42 -33.70
N ARG A 304 37.59 15.20 -32.38
CA ARG A 304 37.24 13.93 -31.72
C ARG A 304 35.76 13.58 -31.88
N LYS A 305 34.86 14.57 -31.78
CA LYS A 305 33.42 14.36 -32.05
C LYS A 305 33.15 13.94 -33.49
N ARG A 306 33.81 14.55 -34.48
CA ARG A 306 33.67 14.16 -35.90
C ARG A 306 34.17 12.75 -36.15
N VAL A 307 35.31 12.36 -35.58
CA VAL A 307 35.86 10.99 -35.68
C VAL A 307 34.91 9.97 -35.05
N LEU A 308 34.37 10.27 -33.86
CA LEU A 308 33.39 9.39 -33.20
C LEU A 308 32.08 9.28 -33.99
N ALA A 309 31.61 10.36 -34.62
CA ALA A 309 30.42 10.35 -35.45
C ALA A 309 30.63 9.50 -36.73
N ALA A 310 31.75 9.68 -37.42
CA ALA A 310 32.09 8.89 -38.61
C ALA A 310 32.23 7.39 -38.28
N TRP A 311 32.86 7.06 -37.15
CA TRP A 311 32.98 5.68 -36.70
C TRP A 311 31.61 5.06 -36.36
N ARG A 312 30.70 5.82 -35.72
CA ARG A 312 29.32 5.35 -35.43
C ARG A 312 28.54 5.05 -36.69
N GLU A 313 28.64 5.88 -37.72
CA GLU A 313 27.98 5.63 -39.01
C GLU A 313 28.55 4.40 -39.71
N GLN A 314 29.88 4.18 -39.68
CA GLN A 314 30.48 2.94 -40.19
C GLN A 314 29.98 1.69 -39.47
N VAL A 315 29.86 1.72 -38.15
CA VAL A 315 29.31 0.61 -37.35
C VAL A 315 27.83 0.38 -37.69
N LYS A 316 27.04 1.45 -37.76
CA LYS A 316 25.61 1.39 -38.12
C LYS A 316 25.41 0.80 -39.52
N ALA A 317 26.24 1.17 -40.48
CA ALA A 317 26.24 0.61 -41.83
C ALA A 317 26.58 -0.89 -41.82
N LYS A 318 27.60 -1.32 -41.08
CA LYS A 318 27.97 -2.75 -40.96
C LYS A 318 26.88 -3.59 -40.30
N VAL A 319 26.24 -3.07 -39.24
CA VAL A 319 25.11 -3.75 -38.57
C VAL A 319 23.88 -3.78 -39.48
N GLY A 320 23.63 -2.71 -40.24
CA GLY A 320 22.58 -2.64 -41.26
C GLY A 320 22.76 -3.67 -42.36
N ALA A 321 23.97 -3.77 -42.93
CA ALA A 321 24.31 -4.78 -43.94
C ALA A 321 24.14 -6.21 -43.41
N ALA A 322 24.58 -6.50 -42.18
CA ALA A 322 24.41 -7.81 -41.56
C ALA A 322 22.92 -8.18 -41.34
N ARG A 323 22.07 -7.20 -41.02
CA ARG A 323 20.61 -7.40 -40.93
C ARG A 323 19.98 -7.63 -42.30
N ALA A 324 20.37 -6.86 -43.31
CA ALA A 324 19.86 -7.02 -44.67
C ALA A 324 20.17 -8.42 -45.24
N ILE A 325 21.38 -8.95 -44.99
CA ILE A 325 21.75 -10.33 -45.36
C ILE A 325 20.87 -11.35 -44.64
N LEU A 326 20.64 -11.17 -43.34
CA LEU A 326 19.80 -12.07 -42.53
C LEU A 326 18.32 -12.04 -42.95
N ASP A 327 17.81 -10.89 -43.39
CA ASP A 327 16.43 -10.74 -43.81
C ASP A 327 16.23 -11.21 -45.27
N ALA A 328 17.19 -10.99 -46.17
CA ALA A 328 17.19 -11.56 -47.52
C ALA A 328 17.21 -13.10 -47.50
N GLN A 329 17.95 -13.70 -46.56
CA GLN A 329 17.97 -15.16 -46.35
C GLN A 329 16.68 -15.72 -45.74
N LYS A 330 15.86 -14.88 -45.08
CA LYS A 330 14.52 -15.30 -44.61
C LYS A 330 13.50 -15.27 -45.75
N THR A 331 13.62 -14.32 -46.67
CA THR A 331 12.68 -14.15 -47.78
C THR A 331 12.91 -15.14 -48.92
N SER A 332 14.13 -15.66 -49.09
CA SER A 332 14.47 -16.60 -50.17
C SER A 332 14.09 -18.06 -49.90
N GLY A 333 13.58 -18.42 -48.72
CA GLY A 333 13.17 -19.80 -48.36
C GLY A 333 14.30 -20.85 -48.29
N GLU A 334 15.42 -20.62 -48.95
CA GLU A 334 16.63 -21.44 -48.90
C GLU A 334 17.59 -20.94 -47.82
N SER A 335 17.61 -21.62 -46.67
CA SER A 335 18.69 -21.43 -45.70
C SER A 335 19.91 -22.26 -46.11
N THR A 336 20.84 -21.68 -46.87
CA THR A 336 22.11 -22.34 -47.23
C THR A 336 23.10 -22.43 -46.06
N LEU A 337 22.82 -21.80 -44.92
CA LEU A 337 23.67 -21.84 -43.72
C LEU A 337 23.14 -22.83 -42.66
N ASN A 338 24.03 -23.72 -42.21
CA ASN A 338 23.78 -24.64 -41.09
C ASN A 338 23.29 -23.86 -39.84
N PRO A 339 22.25 -24.32 -39.10
CA PRO A 339 21.73 -23.62 -37.92
C PRO A 339 22.80 -23.33 -36.85
N ARG A 340 23.86 -24.12 -36.77
CA ARG A 340 25.02 -23.86 -35.89
C ARG A 340 25.81 -22.62 -36.32
N THR A 341 26.10 -22.44 -37.62
CA THR A 341 26.83 -21.28 -38.13
C THR A 341 25.98 -20.01 -38.00
N ARG A 342 24.66 -20.09 -38.26
CA ARG A 342 23.73 -18.97 -38.02
C ARG A 342 23.75 -18.50 -36.56
N ARG A 343 23.72 -19.44 -35.61
CA ARG A 343 23.77 -19.13 -34.17
C ARG A 343 25.12 -18.52 -33.76
N ALA A 344 26.22 -18.99 -34.35
CA ALA A 344 27.55 -18.44 -34.14
C ALA A 344 27.69 -17.01 -34.66
N VAL A 345 27.18 -16.71 -35.86
CA VAL A 345 27.17 -15.36 -36.44
C VAL A 345 26.36 -14.38 -35.58
N LEU A 346 25.14 -14.77 -35.17
CA LEU A 346 24.32 -13.95 -34.27
C LEU A 346 24.97 -13.72 -32.90
N HIS A 347 25.66 -14.73 -32.37
CA HIS A 347 26.42 -14.61 -31.13
C HIS A 347 27.58 -13.62 -31.30
N HIS A 348 28.35 -13.71 -32.38
CA HIS A 348 29.44 -12.78 -32.69
C HIS A 348 28.95 -11.34 -32.82
N VAL A 349 27.85 -11.10 -33.54
CA VAL A 349 27.23 -9.76 -33.65
C VAL A 349 26.81 -9.24 -32.26
N ARG A 350 26.23 -10.09 -31.41
CA ARG A 350 25.83 -9.72 -30.05
C ARG A 350 27.02 -9.39 -29.15
N VAL A 351 28.12 -10.12 -29.30
CA VAL A 351 29.38 -9.87 -28.56
C VAL A 351 30.00 -8.54 -29.01
N ILE A 352 30.05 -8.28 -30.32
CA ILE A 352 30.53 -7.01 -30.87
C ILE A 352 29.70 -5.85 -30.29
N MET A 353 28.37 -5.92 -30.38
CA MET A 353 27.48 -4.89 -29.83
C MET A 353 27.65 -4.66 -28.31
N LYS A 354 27.84 -5.74 -27.52
CA LYS A 354 28.12 -5.62 -26.08
C LYS A 354 29.49 -4.98 -25.80
N SER A 355 30.50 -5.33 -26.58
CA SER A 355 31.85 -4.77 -26.45
C SER A 355 31.87 -3.28 -26.78
N GLU A 356 31.10 -2.84 -27.79
CA GLU A 356 30.94 -1.44 -28.16
C GLU A 356 30.20 -0.63 -27.10
N ALA A 357 29.12 -1.18 -26.54
CA ALA A 357 28.41 -0.54 -25.42
C ALA A 357 29.34 -0.33 -24.22
N LYS A 358 30.24 -1.28 -23.95
CA LYS A 358 31.24 -1.19 -22.87
C LYS A 358 32.33 -0.16 -23.20
N ARG A 359 32.82 -0.10 -24.45
CA ARG A 359 33.83 0.86 -24.91
C ARG A 359 33.30 2.29 -24.92
N SER A 360 32.04 2.50 -25.32
CA SER A 360 31.32 3.78 -25.24
C SER A 360 31.21 4.29 -23.80
N ARG A 361 30.81 3.43 -22.85
CA ARG A 361 30.78 3.77 -21.42
C ARG A 361 32.18 4.08 -20.88
N LYS A 362 33.21 3.34 -21.28
CA LYS A 362 34.59 3.55 -20.83
C LYS A 362 35.18 4.86 -21.36
N LEU A 363 34.90 5.23 -22.61
CA LEU A 363 35.29 6.51 -23.18
C LEU A 363 34.52 7.68 -22.53
N GLY A 364 33.22 7.51 -22.25
CA GLY A 364 32.43 8.48 -21.48
C GLY A 364 32.89 8.63 -20.04
N ALA A 365 33.29 7.55 -19.38
CA ALA A 365 33.83 7.55 -18.02
C ALA A 365 35.25 8.14 -17.96
N SER A 366 36.11 7.85 -18.94
CA SER A 366 37.46 8.43 -19.06
C SER A 366 37.42 9.93 -19.35
N ALA A 367 36.46 10.39 -20.17
CA ALA A 367 36.19 11.82 -20.35
C ALA A 367 35.72 12.49 -19.05
N LYS A 368 34.98 11.78 -18.19
CA LYS A 368 34.50 12.29 -16.89
C LYS A 368 35.60 12.28 -15.81
N ALA A 369 36.51 11.30 -15.87
CA ALA A 369 37.66 11.16 -14.97
C ALA A 369 38.79 12.17 -15.25
N LYS A 370 38.97 12.63 -16.49
CA LYS A 370 39.95 13.69 -16.82
C LYS A 370 39.47 15.11 -16.46
N ILE A 371 38.18 15.29 -16.21
CA ILE A 371 37.58 16.58 -15.81
C ILE A 371 37.53 16.72 -14.27
N THR A 372 37.84 15.66 -13.52
CA THR A 372 37.96 15.69 -12.07
C THR A 372 39.43 16.02 -11.71
N PRO A 373 39.73 17.08 -10.94
CA PRO A 373 41.09 17.36 -10.51
C PRO A 373 41.61 16.22 -9.60
N PRO A 374 42.91 15.89 -9.64
CA PRO A 374 43.47 14.88 -8.73
C PRO A 374 43.29 15.33 -7.27
N GLU A 375 42.99 14.35 -6.41
CA GLU A 375 42.82 14.54 -4.97
C GLU A 375 44.04 15.23 -4.35
N ARG A 376 43.77 16.13 -3.40
CA ARG A 376 44.73 16.91 -2.61
C ARG A 376 45.91 16.04 -2.15
N THR A 377 47.10 16.35 -2.64
CA THR A 377 48.35 15.97 -1.99
C THR A 377 48.40 16.61 -0.59
N ALA A 378 48.93 15.83 0.35
CA ALA A 378 49.06 16.15 1.75
C ALA A 378 49.66 17.55 2.00
N GLY A 379 49.08 18.27 2.96
CA GLY A 379 49.57 19.58 3.38
C GLY A 379 50.98 19.49 3.95
N LEU A 380 51.92 20.20 3.31
CA LEU A 380 53.11 20.70 3.99
C LEU A 380 52.66 21.69 5.06
N ARG A 381 53.05 21.38 6.30
CA ARG A 381 52.90 22.24 7.47
C ARG A 381 54.12 23.15 7.49
N GLU A 382 54.01 24.34 6.92
CA GLU A 382 55.03 25.38 7.05
C GLU A 382 54.89 26.06 8.42
N SER A 383 55.96 25.94 9.18
CA SER A 383 56.32 26.69 10.37
C SER A 383 56.86 28.09 10.00
N SER A 384 56.31 29.13 10.61
CA SER A 384 56.93 30.45 10.86
C SER A 384 56.08 31.13 11.96
N GLU A 385 56.48 31.03 13.22
CA GLU A 385 57.41 31.88 14.01
C GLU A 385 56.66 32.92 14.87
N PRO A 386 57.13 33.17 16.11
CA PRO A 386 56.41 33.94 17.12
C PRO A 386 56.79 35.43 17.09
N VAL A 387 55.86 36.30 17.48
CA VAL A 387 56.17 37.70 17.82
C VAL A 387 55.70 37.96 19.24
N LEU A 388 56.59 38.61 19.99
CA LEU A 388 56.65 38.89 21.43
C LEU A 388 55.38 39.52 22.03
#